data_AF-Q8YLI2-F1
#
_entry.id   AF-Q8YLI2-F1
#
_cell.length_a   1.000
_cell.length_b   1.000
_cell.length_c   1.000
_cell.angle_alpha   90.00
_cell.angle_beta   90.00
_cell.angle_gamma   90.00
#
_symmetry.space_group_name_H-M   'P 1'
#
loop_
_entity.id
_entity.type
_entity.pdbx_description
1 polymer ?
#
loop_
_entity_poly.entity_id
_entity_poly.type
_entity_poly.pdbx_seq_one_letter_code
_entity_poly.pdbx_strand_id
1 'polypeptide(L)'
;MTQLKRLASAGISLLTLNLTVLAIGALETYAQSSPVTTFSDVPSSYWAQPFIQGLAARNIVAGYPDGTFRPKQPVNRDEFAAIIRKAFDQQPIRQIESGAVYKDIPTSHWAVRPIEEAYQQGFMTGYPDGYFRPNQPVSRIEAIVALNRGLNLTATQAVTEPTITQSVFPQKTTRRTTKRQIFLPLAITSLMQPLLIPQAQAAPVNVPTPSTPLTTEQEVAEASKPASLLVTNTYDDASKIPQYAIGSVAAATQENIVVNYPNLRVLNPNKPTTRGEVSALIYQTLVAKNKIDPLAENLPANQYIVRSPINKQNVQ
;
A
#
# COMPACT_ATOMS: atom_id res chain seq x y z
N MET A 1 -91.96 12.03 48.44
CA MET A 1 -92.03 11.68 47.00
C MET A 1 -92.09 12.98 46.19
N THR A 2 -90.95 13.43 45.67
CA THR A 2 -90.92 14.54 44.70
C THR A 2 -89.76 14.25 43.75
N GLN A 3 -90.09 13.82 42.54
CA GLN A 3 -89.17 13.34 41.51
C GLN A 3 -88.38 14.49 40.89
N LEU A 4 -87.04 14.36 40.84
CA LEU A 4 -86.11 15.31 40.25
C LEU A 4 -86.04 15.08 38.72
N LYS A 5 -86.48 16.05 37.92
CA LYS A 5 -86.37 16.01 36.46
C LYS A 5 -84.93 16.36 36.04
N ARG A 6 -84.24 15.44 35.36
CA ARG A 6 -82.97 15.69 34.65
C ARG A 6 -83.25 16.18 33.23
N LEU A 7 -82.62 17.29 32.88
CA LEU A 7 -82.60 17.91 31.55
C LEU A 7 -81.70 17.10 30.59
N ALA A 8 -82.20 16.87 29.38
CA ALA A 8 -81.51 16.18 28.31
C ALA A 8 -80.48 17.10 27.62
N SER A 9 -79.32 16.52 27.32
CA SER A 9 -78.15 17.14 26.68
C SER A 9 -78.35 17.36 25.19
N ALA A 10 -77.93 18.54 24.72
CA ALA A 10 -77.70 18.86 23.32
C ALA A 10 -76.52 18.03 22.77
N GLY A 11 -76.65 17.55 21.52
CA GLY A 11 -75.56 16.94 20.75
C GLY A 11 -75.49 17.61 19.39
N ILE A 12 -74.47 18.44 19.20
CA ILE A 12 -74.17 19.17 17.97
C ILE A 12 -73.64 18.19 16.92
N SER A 13 -74.26 18.15 15.75
CA SER A 13 -73.83 17.33 14.62
C SER A 13 -72.67 18.02 13.91
N LEU A 14 -71.47 17.44 14.01
CA LEU A 14 -70.26 17.92 13.31
C LEU A 14 -70.05 17.06 12.06
N LEU A 15 -70.31 17.65 10.89
CA LEU A 15 -70.11 17.03 9.58
C LEU A 15 -68.60 16.90 9.31
N THR A 16 -68.03 15.70 9.38
CA THR A 16 -66.62 15.45 9.04
C THR A 16 -66.48 15.27 7.53
N LEU A 17 -65.82 16.23 6.88
CA LEU A 17 -65.44 16.16 5.47
C LEU A 17 -64.18 15.27 5.35
N ASN A 18 -64.34 14.03 4.87
CA ASN A 18 -63.20 13.19 4.50
C ASN A 18 -62.59 13.70 3.20
N LEU A 19 -61.49 14.46 3.29
CA LEU A 19 -60.68 14.83 2.14
C LEU A 19 -59.58 13.77 1.96
N THR A 20 -59.79 12.83 1.05
CA THR A 20 -58.77 11.89 0.61
C THR A 20 -57.83 12.58 -0.39
N VAL A 21 -56.68 13.04 0.10
CA VAL A 21 -55.58 13.47 -0.78
C VAL A 21 -54.86 12.21 -1.28
N LEU A 22 -55.13 11.81 -2.52
CA LEU A 22 -54.30 10.87 -3.25
C LEU A 22 -53.00 11.59 -3.65
N ALA A 23 -52.00 11.53 -2.77
CA ALA A 23 -50.63 11.87 -3.14
C ALA A 23 -50.12 10.77 -4.09
N ILE A 24 -50.22 11.01 -5.40
CA ILE A 24 -49.52 10.23 -6.42
C ILE A 24 -48.04 10.64 -6.30
N GLY A 25 -47.31 10.01 -5.38
CA GLY A 25 -45.86 10.10 -5.36
C GLY A 25 -45.33 9.43 -6.64
N ALA A 26 -44.58 10.19 -7.44
CA ALA A 26 -43.77 9.60 -8.50
C ALA A 26 -42.79 8.63 -7.84
N LEU A 27 -43.01 7.32 -8.05
CA LEU A 27 -41.99 6.31 -7.81
C LEU A 27 -40.92 6.53 -8.88
N GLU A 28 -39.91 7.35 -8.57
CA GLU A 28 -38.66 7.35 -9.30
C GLU A 28 -38.06 5.96 -9.15
N THR A 29 -38.33 5.10 -10.13
CA THR A 29 -37.66 3.82 -10.24
C THR A 29 -36.21 4.12 -10.58
N TYR A 30 -35.33 4.14 -9.56
CA TYR A 30 -33.89 4.10 -9.75
C TYR A 30 -33.56 2.75 -10.39
N ALA A 31 -33.65 2.67 -11.72
CA ALA A 31 -33.18 1.51 -12.45
C ALA A 31 -31.68 1.38 -12.16
N GLN A 32 -31.30 0.40 -11.34
CA GLN A 32 -29.90 0.05 -11.15
C GLN A 32 -29.39 -0.52 -12.47
N SER A 33 -28.72 0.31 -13.27
CA SER A 33 -28.02 -0.13 -14.46
C SER A 33 -26.95 -1.14 -14.04
N SER A 34 -27.02 -2.36 -14.58
CA SER A 34 -25.96 -3.36 -14.34
C SER A 34 -24.61 -2.82 -14.82
N PRO A 35 -23.51 -3.12 -14.11
CA PRO A 35 -22.19 -2.64 -14.50
C PRO A 35 -21.82 -3.16 -15.89
N VAL A 36 -21.31 -2.26 -16.75
CA VAL A 36 -20.69 -2.65 -18.02
C VAL A 36 -19.36 -3.34 -17.72
N THR A 37 -19.26 -4.61 -18.12
CA THR A 37 -18.11 -5.48 -17.79
C THR A 37 -17.27 -5.86 -19.00
N THR A 38 -17.70 -5.47 -20.20
CA THR A 38 -16.98 -5.70 -21.47
C THR A 38 -16.80 -4.38 -22.19
N PHE A 39 -15.70 -4.25 -22.94
CA PHE A 39 -15.30 -2.99 -23.56
C PHE A 39 -14.79 -3.25 -24.97
N SER A 40 -15.10 -2.37 -25.90
CA SER A 40 -14.80 -2.53 -27.33
C SER A 40 -13.29 -2.62 -27.64
N ASP A 41 -12.46 -2.00 -26.82
CA ASP A 41 -11.00 -1.96 -26.92
C ASP A 41 -10.28 -2.94 -25.98
N VAL A 42 -11.03 -3.86 -25.36
CA VAL A 42 -10.51 -4.94 -24.51
C VAL A 42 -11.01 -6.29 -25.06
N PRO A 43 -10.40 -6.80 -26.15
CA PRO A 43 -10.76 -8.11 -26.69
C PRO A 43 -10.44 -9.23 -25.68
N SER A 44 -11.06 -10.40 -25.84
CA SER A 44 -10.83 -11.58 -24.99
C SER A 44 -9.37 -12.06 -24.98
N SER A 45 -8.60 -11.74 -26.02
CA SER A 45 -7.16 -12.01 -26.11
C SER A 45 -6.28 -10.99 -25.38
N TYR A 46 -6.84 -9.88 -24.89
CA TYR A 46 -6.09 -8.89 -24.16
C TYR A 46 -5.69 -9.44 -22.79
N TRP A 47 -4.39 -9.40 -22.47
CA TRP A 47 -3.82 -10.08 -21.30
C TRP A 47 -4.47 -9.67 -19.96
N ALA A 48 -4.92 -8.42 -19.83
CA ALA A 48 -5.53 -7.92 -18.60
C ALA A 48 -7.06 -8.01 -18.59
N GLN A 49 -7.67 -8.50 -19.67
CA GLN A 49 -9.12 -8.59 -19.82
C GLN A 49 -9.82 -9.21 -18.60
N PRO A 50 -9.40 -10.37 -18.05
CA PRO A 50 -10.11 -10.96 -16.91
C PRO A 50 -10.01 -10.12 -15.64
N PHE A 51 -8.88 -9.43 -15.40
CA PHE A 51 -8.74 -8.51 -14.27
C PHE A 51 -9.68 -7.30 -14.41
N ILE A 52 -9.70 -6.70 -15.61
CA ILE A 52 -10.54 -5.55 -15.94
C ILE A 52 -12.02 -5.92 -15.75
N GLN A 53 -12.46 -7.04 -16.34
CA GLN A 53 -13.84 -7.51 -16.23
C GLN A 53 -14.24 -7.78 -14.77
N GLY A 54 -13.35 -8.43 -14.00
CA GLY A 54 -13.60 -8.74 -12.60
C GLY A 54 -13.75 -7.52 -11.70
N LEU A 55 -12.94 -6.46 -11.94
CA LEU A 55 -13.07 -5.20 -11.22
C LEU A 55 -14.27 -4.37 -11.68
N ALA A 56 -14.59 -4.39 -12.98
CA ALA A 56 -15.75 -3.70 -13.54
C ALA A 56 -17.07 -4.28 -12.99
N ALA A 57 -17.16 -5.61 -12.87
CA ALA A 57 -18.30 -6.30 -12.27
C ALA A 57 -18.56 -5.89 -10.81
N ARG A 58 -17.53 -5.37 -10.13
CA ARG A 58 -17.56 -4.90 -8.74
C ARG A 58 -17.65 -3.38 -8.62
N ASN A 59 -17.86 -2.67 -9.72
CA ASN A 59 -17.91 -1.20 -9.79
C ASN A 59 -16.62 -0.48 -9.32
N ILE A 60 -15.49 -1.19 -9.26
CA ILE A 60 -14.19 -0.64 -8.84
C ILE A 60 -13.59 0.20 -9.97
N VAL A 61 -13.62 -0.33 -11.19
CA VAL A 61 -13.24 0.39 -12.41
C VAL A 61 -14.45 0.53 -13.32
N ALA A 62 -14.45 1.56 -14.17
CA ALA A 62 -15.48 1.79 -15.16
C ALA A 62 -14.85 2.20 -16.49
N GLY A 63 -15.52 1.89 -17.60
CA GLY A 63 -15.18 2.40 -18.92
C GLY A 63 -15.71 3.81 -19.15
N TYR A 64 -15.49 4.30 -20.36
CA TYR A 64 -15.94 5.60 -20.83
C TYR A 64 -17.32 5.49 -21.50
N PRO A 65 -18.06 6.60 -21.63
CA PRO A 65 -19.38 6.61 -22.27
C PRO A 65 -19.38 6.12 -23.73
N ASP A 66 -18.22 6.15 -24.39
CA ASP A 66 -18.00 5.63 -25.75
C ASP A 66 -17.87 4.09 -25.82
N GLY A 67 -18.00 3.38 -24.69
CA GLY A 67 -17.89 1.92 -24.61
C GLY A 67 -16.46 1.39 -24.59
N THR A 68 -15.45 2.26 -24.41
CA THR A 68 -14.04 1.88 -24.27
C THR A 68 -13.61 1.79 -22.81
N PHE A 69 -12.53 1.06 -22.52
CA PHE A 69 -11.86 1.05 -21.22
C PHE A 69 -10.54 1.84 -21.23
N ARG A 70 -9.90 1.97 -22.39
CA ARG A 70 -8.59 2.59 -22.61
C ARG A 70 -7.48 1.93 -21.79
N PRO A 71 -7.26 0.60 -21.93
CA PRO A 71 -6.39 -0.16 -21.05
C PRO A 71 -4.90 0.25 -21.13
N LYS A 72 -4.49 0.91 -22.22
CA LYS A 72 -3.13 1.39 -22.45
C LYS A 72 -2.89 2.84 -21.99
N GLN A 73 -3.95 3.53 -21.56
CA GLN A 73 -3.83 4.91 -21.08
C GLN A 73 -3.18 4.92 -19.68
N PRO A 74 -2.20 5.81 -19.43
CA PRO A 74 -1.67 6.03 -18.09
C PRO A 74 -2.76 6.47 -17.11
N VAL A 75 -2.63 6.05 -15.84
CA VAL A 75 -3.52 6.45 -14.75
C VAL A 75 -2.92 7.62 -14.00
N ASN A 76 -3.71 8.68 -13.85
CA ASN A 76 -3.33 9.85 -13.05
C ASN A 76 -3.49 9.59 -11.55
N ARG A 77 -2.81 10.39 -10.72
CA ARG A 77 -2.81 10.21 -9.25
C ARG A 77 -4.19 10.34 -8.63
N ASP A 78 -5.02 11.24 -9.13
CA ASP A 78 -6.41 11.42 -8.68
C ASP A 78 -7.31 10.23 -9.03
N GLU A 79 -7.17 9.71 -10.24
CA GLU A 79 -7.83 8.51 -10.73
C GLU A 79 -7.41 7.28 -9.93
N PHE A 80 -6.11 7.14 -9.65
CA PHE A 80 -5.60 6.05 -8.82
C PHE A 80 -6.16 6.11 -7.40
N ALA A 81 -6.25 7.29 -6.79
CA ALA A 81 -6.90 7.47 -5.49
C ALA A 81 -8.37 7.03 -5.50
N ALA A 82 -9.11 7.35 -6.59
CA ALA A 82 -10.49 6.92 -6.75
C ALA A 82 -10.63 5.39 -6.90
N ILE A 83 -9.70 4.74 -7.60
CA ILE A 83 -9.66 3.29 -7.72
C ILE A 83 -9.37 2.64 -6.36
N ILE A 84 -8.37 3.15 -5.61
CA ILE A 84 -8.05 2.67 -4.26
C ILE A 84 -9.25 2.77 -3.34
N ARG A 85 -9.88 3.95 -3.27
CA ARG A 85 -11.06 4.20 -2.45
C ARG A 85 -12.20 3.21 -2.73
N LYS A 86 -12.40 2.86 -4.00
CA LYS A 86 -13.43 1.89 -4.39
C LYS A 86 -13.04 0.44 -4.08
N ALA A 87 -11.75 0.13 -4.14
CA ALA A 87 -11.25 -1.23 -3.95
C ALA A 87 -11.08 -1.59 -2.47
N PHE A 88 -10.64 -0.65 -1.63
CA PHE A 88 -10.24 -0.92 -0.27
C PHE A 88 -10.96 -0.01 0.73
N ASP A 89 -11.58 -0.63 1.72
CA ASP A 89 -12.15 0.04 2.86
C ASP A 89 -11.21 -0.17 4.06
N GLN A 90 -10.31 0.79 4.27
CA GLN A 90 -9.39 0.80 5.42
C GLN A 90 -9.84 1.86 6.42
N GLN A 91 -9.56 1.60 7.70
CA GLN A 91 -9.79 2.60 8.73
C GLN A 91 -8.80 3.77 8.55
N PRO A 92 -9.23 5.03 8.73
CA PRO A 92 -8.34 6.16 8.74
C PRO A 92 -7.23 6.00 9.79
N ILE A 93 -5.98 6.16 9.37
CA ILE A 93 -4.79 6.19 10.24
C ILE A 93 -4.16 7.58 10.34
N ARG A 94 -4.63 8.54 9.52
CA ARG A 94 -4.25 9.96 9.57
C ARG A 94 -5.50 10.82 9.71
N GLN A 95 -5.36 11.99 10.32
CA GLN A 95 -6.43 12.98 10.46
C GLN A 95 -6.17 14.18 9.53
N ILE A 96 -7.24 14.90 9.18
CA ILE A 96 -7.18 16.18 8.46
C ILE A 96 -7.72 17.22 9.44
N GLU A 97 -6.84 18.11 9.93
CA GLU A 97 -7.16 19.00 11.04
C GLU A 97 -8.11 20.14 10.65
N SER A 98 -8.05 20.64 9.41
CA SER A 98 -9.05 21.47 8.71
C SER A 98 -8.49 21.98 7.38
N GLY A 99 -9.36 22.30 6.41
CA GLY A 99 -8.96 22.88 5.12
C GLY A 99 -8.54 21.86 4.07
N ALA A 100 -8.11 22.36 2.90
CA ALA A 100 -7.63 21.50 1.82
C ALA A 100 -6.28 20.87 2.19
N VAL A 101 -6.19 19.54 2.08
CA VAL A 101 -4.95 18.79 2.38
C VAL A 101 -3.79 19.22 1.48
N TYR A 102 -4.09 19.63 0.24
CA TYR A 102 -3.10 19.94 -0.77
C TYR A 102 -3.44 21.26 -1.51
N LYS A 103 -2.40 22.02 -1.84
CA LYS A 103 -2.51 23.36 -2.44
C LYS A 103 -3.12 23.38 -3.84
N ASP A 104 -2.97 22.28 -4.58
CA ASP A 104 -3.40 22.13 -5.97
C ASP A 104 -4.70 21.35 -6.14
N ILE A 105 -5.41 21.09 -5.04
CA ILE A 105 -6.71 20.43 -5.05
C ILE A 105 -7.78 21.45 -4.64
N PRO A 106 -8.44 22.12 -5.61
CA PRO A 106 -9.57 22.99 -5.29
C PRO A 106 -10.74 22.15 -4.76
N THR A 107 -11.58 22.75 -3.91
CA THR A 107 -12.74 22.06 -3.30
C THR A 107 -13.77 21.56 -4.32
N SER A 108 -13.77 22.11 -5.53
CA SER A 108 -14.60 21.67 -6.65
C SER A 108 -13.98 20.51 -7.45
N HIS A 109 -12.76 20.07 -7.13
CA HIS A 109 -12.12 18.97 -7.84
C HIS A 109 -12.88 17.67 -7.58
N TRP A 110 -13.22 16.94 -8.63
CA TRP A 110 -14.02 15.71 -8.54
C TRP A 110 -13.39 14.66 -7.59
N ALA A 111 -12.06 14.68 -7.48
CA ALA A 111 -11.30 13.74 -6.67
C ALA A 111 -10.94 14.23 -5.25
N VAL A 112 -11.49 15.34 -4.75
CA VAL A 112 -11.21 15.80 -3.36
C VAL A 112 -11.36 14.65 -2.37
N ARG A 113 -12.55 14.03 -2.34
CA ARG A 113 -12.85 12.94 -1.42
C ARG A 113 -11.99 11.68 -1.64
N PRO A 114 -11.84 11.16 -2.88
CA PRO A 114 -10.87 10.10 -3.17
C PRO A 114 -9.45 10.36 -2.65
N ILE A 115 -8.93 11.57 -2.86
CA ILE A 115 -7.58 11.96 -2.47
C ILE A 115 -7.45 12.01 -0.94
N GLU A 116 -8.42 12.63 -0.27
CA GLU A 116 -8.46 12.73 1.19
C GLU A 116 -8.56 11.36 1.86
N GLU A 117 -9.48 10.49 1.39
CA GLU A 117 -9.65 9.15 1.95
C GLU A 117 -8.39 8.30 1.69
N ALA A 118 -7.81 8.34 0.50
CA ALA A 118 -6.55 7.63 0.21
C ALA A 118 -5.37 8.14 1.08
N TYR A 119 -5.36 9.43 1.43
CA TYR A 119 -4.39 9.99 2.37
C TYR A 119 -4.65 9.52 3.81
N GLN A 120 -5.89 9.64 4.29
CA GLN A 120 -6.31 9.25 5.63
C GLN A 120 -6.08 7.77 5.90
N GLN A 121 -6.39 6.92 4.93
CA GLN A 121 -6.21 5.46 4.98
C GLN A 121 -4.75 5.02 4.79
N GLY A 122 -3.83 5.95 4.57
CA GLY A 122 -2.40 5.65 4.54
C GLY A 122 -1.82 5.28 3.17
N PHE A 123 -2.66 4.99 2.17
CA PHE A 123 -2.26 4.56 0.83
C PHE A 123 -1.40 5.60 0.12
N MET A 124 -1.87 6.84 0.07
CA MET A 124 -1.21 7.90 -0.70
C MET A 124 -0.73 9.04 0.20
N THR A 125 0.21 9.82 -0.32
CA THR A 125 0.66 11.09 0.24
C THR A 125 0.93 12.06 -0.90
N GLY A 126 0.83 13.35 -0.62
CA GLY A 126 1.36 14.39 -1.48
C GLY A 126 2.87 14.53 -1.34
N TYR A 127 3.41 15.51 -2.04
CA TYR A 127 4.81 15.86 -2.06
C TYR A 127 5.15 16.83 -0.92
N PRO A 128 6.42 16.92 -0.49
CA PRO A 128 6.85 17.79 0.61
C PRO A 128 6.55 19.28 0.42
N ASP A 129 6.33 19.71 -0.82
CA ASP A 129 5.96 21.09 -1.20
C ASP A 129 4.47 21.42 -0.91
N GLY A 130 3.68 20.43 -0.46
CA GLY A 130 2.25 20.55 -0.16
C GLY A 130 1.33 20.33 -1.37
N TYR A 131 1.84 19.75 -2.46
CA TYR A 131 1.09 19.46 -3.67
C TYR A 131 0.73 17.97 -3.77
N PHE A 132 -0.42 17.63 -4.33
CA PHE A 132 -0.78 16.25 -4.65
C PHE A 132 -0.41 15.86 -6.08
N ARG A 133 -0.44 16.82 -7.00
CA ARG A 133 -0.25 16.68 -8.46
C ARG A 133 -1.26 15.72 -9.06
N PRO A 134 -2.57 16.04 -9.04
CA PRO A 134 -3.65 15.11 -9.41
C PRO A 134 -3.49 14.58 -10.83
N ASN A 135 -3.11 15.45 -11.77
CA ASN A 135 -2.95 15.13 -13.19
C ASN A 135 -1.61 14.48 -13.55
N GLN A 136 -0.73 14.22 -12.58
CA GLN A 136 0.52 13.52 -12.82
C GLN A 136 0.23 12.01 -12.91
N PRO A 137 0.74 11.30 -13.94
CA PRO A 137 0.65 9.85 -13.99
C PRO A 137 1.36 9.19 -12.81
N VAL A 138 0.75 8.14 -12.27
CA VAL A 138 1.37 7.29 -11.24
C VAL A 138 2.38 6.36 -11.93
N SER A 139 3.59 6.28 -11.41
CA SER A 139 4.55 5.26 -11.83
C SER A 139 4.20 3.89 -11.25
N ARG A 140 4.64 2.82 -11.90
CA ARG A 140 4.39 1.45 -11.43
C ARG A 140 4.90 1.23 -10.00
N ILE A 141 6.06 1.80 -9.66
CA ILE A 141 6.62 1.67 -8.32
C ILE A 141 5.81 2.43 -7.27
N GLU A 142 5.31 3.62 -7.60
CA GLU A 142 4.44 4.39 -6.70
C GLU A 142 3.13 3.66 -6.43
N ALA A 143 2.55 2.98 -7.43
CA ALA A 143 1.34 2.18 -7.23
C ALA A 143 1.56 1.01 -6.25
N ILE A 144 2.66 0.26 -6.40
CA ILE A 144 3.03 -0.84 -5.50
C ILE A 144 3.29 -0.32 -4.08
N VAL A 145 4.05 0.78 -3.95
CA VAL A 145 4.34 1.38 -2.64
C VAL A 145 3.06 1.88 -1.97
N ALA A 146 2.14 2.48 -2.71
CA ALA A 146 0.88 2.95 -2.16
C ALA A 146 0.03 1.79 -1.61
N LEU A 147 -0.08 0.69 -2.35
CA LEU A 147 -0.79 -0.51 -1.90
C LEU A 147 -0.13 -1.13 -0.67
N ASN A 148 1.20 -1.23 -0.66
CA ASN A 148 1.91 -1.72 0.51
C ASN A 148 1.65 -0.85 1.73
N ARG A 149 1.77 0.48 1.61
CA ARG A 149 1.56 1.40 2.72
C ARG A 149 0.15 1.33 3.31
N GLY A 150 -0.87 1.29 2.45
CA GLY A 150 -2.26 1.26 2.91
C GLY A 150 -2.70 -0.09 3.47
N LEU A 151 -2.05 -1.19 3.08
CA LEU A 151 -2.42 -2.55 3.47
C LEU A 151 -1.43 -3.23 4.41
N ASN A 152 -0.32 -2.55 4.72
CA ASN A 152 0.81 -3.04 5.50
C ASN A 152 1.23 -4.45 5.07
N LEU A 153 1.60 -4.61 3.80
CA LEU A 153 1.99 -5.92 3.26
C LEU A 153 3.34 -6.31 3.85
N THR A 154 3.39 -7.48 4.51
CA THR A 154 4.61 -7.97 5.15
C THR A 154 5.34 -8.89 4.20
N ALA A 155 6.62 -8.63 3.98
CA ALA A 155 7.51 -9.63 3.39
C ALA A 155 7.76 -10.72 4.45
N THR A 156 7.00 -11.82 4.42
CA THR A 156 7.20 -12.93 5.36
C THR A 156 8.64 -13.42 5.25
N GLN A 157 9.39 -13.33 6.34
CA GLN A 157 10.67 -14.01 6.45
C GLN A 157 10.38 -15.52 6.51
N ALA A 158 10.95 -16.29 5.58
CA ALA A 158 11.02 -17.72 5.74
C ALA A 158 12.01 -18.03 6.88
N VAL A 159 11.54 -18.02 8.12
CA VAL A 159 12.25 -18.67 9.23
C VAL A 159 11.72 -20.09 9.33
N THR A 160 12.43 -20.99 8.65
CA THR A 160 12.62 -22.35 9.15
C THR A 160 14.11 -22.63 9.08
N GLU A 161 14.83 -22.26 10.15
CA GLU A 161 16.06 -23.00 10.45
C GLU A 161 15.66 -24.47 10.64
N PRO A 162 16.24 -25.43 9.90
CA PRO A 162 16.25 -26.79 10.40
C PRO A 162 17.05 -26.76 11.71
N THR A 163 16.42 -27.21 12.80
CA THR A 163 17.10 -27.55 14.05
C THR A 163 18.33 -28.39 13.73
N ILE A 164 19.51 -27.78 13.74
CA ILE A 164 20.76 -28.54 13.82
C ILE A 164 20.85 -29.01 15.27
N THR A 165 20.41 -30.24 15.51
CA THR A 165 20.78 -30.96 16.73
C THR A 165 22.30 -31.05 16.74
N GLN A 166 22.95 -30.20 17.54
CA GLN A 166 24.39 -30.28 17.79
C GLN A 166 24.68 -31.62 18.48
N SER A 167 25.07 -32.64 17.70
CA SER A 167 25.72 -33.80 18.26
C SER A 167 27.13 -33.37 18.70
N VAL A 168 27.33 -33.26 20.01
CA VAL A 168 28.63 -33.03 20.62
C VAL A 168 29.55 -34.20 20.27
N PHE A 169 30.57 -33.96 19.44
CA PHE A 169 31.73 -34.84 19.32
C PHE A 169 32.97 -34.07 19.81
N PRO A 170 33.78 -34.62 20.73
CA PRO A 170 34.90 -33.91 21.33
C PRO A 170 36.08 -33.78 20.36
N GLN A 171 36.53 -32.54 20.12
CA GLN A 171 37.80 -32.25 19.43
C GLN A 171 38.99 -32.50 20.37
N LYS A 172 39.87 -33.43 19.95
CA LYS A 172 41.16 -33.71 20.59
C LYS A 172 42.11 -32.54 20.34
N THR A 173 42.57 -31.92 21.42
CA THR A 173 43.55 -30.84 21.40
C THR A 173 44.95 -31.39 21.07
N THR A 174 45.66 -30.72 20.16
CA THR A 174 47.11 -30.94 19.98
C THR A 174 47.82 -29.62 20.23
N ARG A 175 48.48 -29.51 21.41
CA ARG A 175 49.39 -28.42 21.76
C ARG A 175 50.69 -28.54 20.95
N ARG A 176 51.17 -27.43 20.39
CA ARG A 176 52.59 -27.26 20.02
C ARG A 176 53.18 -26.13 20.86
N THR A 177 54.24 -26.46 21.59
CA THR A 177 55.07 -25.59 22.43
C THR A 177 56.44 -25.41 21.76
N THR A 178 56.97 -24.18 21.74
CA THR A 178 58.41 -23.76 21.70
C THR A 178 58.44 -22.28 21.33
N LYS A 179 59.33 -21.37 21.78
CA LYS A 179 60.32 -21.24 22.87
C LYS A 179 60.65 -19.72 22.85
N ARG A 180 60.79 -19.05 24.00
CA ARG A 180 61.07 -17.61 24.11
C ARG A 180 62.38 -17.19 23.44
N GLN A 181 62.42 -15.97 22.88
CA GLN A 181 63.60 -15.09 22.87
C GLN A 181 63.18 -13.63 23.17
N ILE A 182 63.96 -12.97 24.02
CA ILE A 182 63.82 -11.59 24.49
C ILE A 182 64.86 -10.74 23.75
N PHE A 183 64.48 -9.57 23.22
CA PHE A 183 65.43 -8.52 22.82
C PHE A 183 64.77 -7.12 22.98
N LEU A 184 65.45 -6.25 23.74
CA LEU A 184 65.40 -4.77 23.82
C LEU A 184 66.87 -4.31 23.53
N PRO A 185 67.25 -3.03 23.28
CA PRO A 185 66.52 -1.75 23.08
C PRO A 185 67.11 -0.90 21.91
N LEU A 186 66.64 0.35 21.69
CA LEU A 186 67.45 1.60 21.62
C LEU A 186 66.64 2.79 21.05
N ALA A 187 66.90 3.96 21.63
CA ALA A 187 66.28 5.26 21.37
C ALA A 187 66.88 5.98 20.15
N ILE A 188 66.10 6.86 19.51
CA ILE A 188 66.63 8.08 18.86
C ILE A 188 65.70 9.25 19.17
N THR A 189 66.32 10.31 19.67
CA THR A 189 65.82 11.63 20.01
C THR A 189 65.81 12.57 18.79
N SER A 190 64.73 13.35 18.62
CA SER A 190 64.73 14.76 18.15
C SER A 190 63.30 15.30 18.32
N LEU A 191 62.98 16.18 19.29
CA LEU A 191 63.26 17.63 19.40
C LEU A 191 62.79 18.45 18.18
N MET A 192 61.61 19.08 18.28
CA MET A 192 61.43 20.55 18.41
C MET A 192 59.94 20.93 18.30
N GLN A 193 59.39 21.42 19.40
CA GLN A 193 58.18 22.26 19.54
C GLN A 193 58.52 23.74 19.19
N PRO A 194 57.63 24.75 19.36
CA PRO A 194 56.19 24.89 19.05
C PRO A 194 55.89 26.24 18.34
N LEU A 195 54.61 26.54 18.06
CA LEU A 195 54.11 27.90 18.31
C LEU A 195 52.80 27.83 19.09
N LEU A 196 52.83 28.55 20.21
CA LEU A 196 51.83 28.77 21.26
C LEU A 196 51.01 30.02 20.85
N ILE A 197 49.70 30.18 21.13
CA ILE A 197 49.05 30.94 22.25
C ILE A 197 47.65 31.40 21.69
N PRO A 198 46.56 31.69 22.46
CA PRO A 198 46.17 31.34 23.83
C PRO A 198 44.75 30.72 23.96
N GLN A 199 44.51 30.16 25.14
CA GLN A 199 43.20 29.87 25.72
C GLN A 199 42.41 31.13 26.14
N ALA A 200 41.08 31.01 26.12
CA ALA A 200 40.21 31.69 27.07
C ALA A 200 39.50 30.62 27.92
N GLN A 201 39.60 30.78 29.24
CA GLN A 201 39.06 29.91 30.27
C GLN A 201 37.55 30.14 30.47
N ALA A 202 36.76 29.08 30.67
CA ALA A 202 35.52 29.15 31.44
C ALA A 202 35.37 27.88 32.31
N ALA A 203 34.98 28.08 33.56
CA ALA A 203 34.92 27.12 34.66
C ALA A 203 33.68 26.17 34.57
N PRO A 204 33.59 25.12 35.40
CA PRO A 204 32.72 23.96 35.15
C PRO A 204 31.31 24.15 35.70
N VAL A 205 30.30 23.72 34.94
CA VAL A 205 28.94 23.48 35.43
C VAL A 205 28.48 22.11 34.95
N ASN A 206 28.08 21.31 35.92
CA ASN A 206 27.56 19.95 35.81
C ASN A 206 26.33 19.93 34.88
N VAL A 207 26.41 19.23 33.75
CA VAL A 207 25.24 18.89 32.92
C VAL A 207 25.26 17.38 32.68
N PRO A 208 24.21 16.64 33.04
CA PRO A 208 24.14 15.22 32.76
C PRO A 208 24.07 14.99 31.25
N THR A 209 24.94 14.10 30.77
CA THR A 209 24.93 13.52 29.42
C THR A 209 23.54 12.98 29.07
N PRO A 210 22.95 13.32 27.91
CA PRO A 210 21.95 12.46 27.30
C PRO A 210 22.69 11.28 26.68
N SER A 211 22.63 10.13 27.35
CA SER A 211 22.89 8.83 26.74
C SER A 211 21.91 8.65 25.59
N THR A 212 22.40 8.82 24.36
CA THR A 212 21.69 8.37 23.15
C THR A 212 21.80 6.85 23.12
N PRO A 213 20.70 6.08 23.16
CA PRO A 213 20.78 4.65 22.89
C PRO A 213 21.10 4.47 21.40
N LEU A 214 22.26 3.88 21.12
CA LEU A 214 22.61 3.29 19.83
C LEU A 214 21.70 2.07 19.59
N THR A 215 20.51 2.26 19.03
CA THR A 215 19.67 1.14 18.54
C THR A 215 18.63 1.63 17.54
N THR A 216 19.01 1.87 16.27
CA THR A 216 18.01 2.00 15.18
C THR A 216 18.56 1.62 13.79
N GLU A 217 19.87 1.69 13.52
CA GLU A 217 20.38 1.45 12.16
C GLU A 217 20.71 -0.01 11.82
N GLN A 218 21.04 -0.85 12.81
CA GLN A 218 21.37 -2.27 12.56
C GLN A 218 20.14 -3.16 12.36
N GLU A 219 19.02 -2.85 13.00
CA GLU A 219 17.79 -3.65 12.94
C GLU A 219 17.07 -3.52 11.57
N VAL A 220 17.12 -2.34 10.95
CA VAL A 220 16.58 -2.11 9.60
C VAL A 220 17.49 -2.72 8.51
N ALA A 221 18.81 -2.75 8.73
CA ALA A 221 19.76 -3.30 7.77
C ALA A 221 19.65 -4.83 7.61
N GLU A 222 19.32 -5.55 8.68
CA GLU A 222 19.26 -7.02 8.67
C GLU A 222 17.97 -7.56 8.02
N ALA A 223 16.82 -6.93 8.27
CA ALA A 223 15.54 -7.25 7.62
C ALA A 223 15.49 -6.87 6.11
N SER A 224 16.34 -5.93 5.67
CA SER A 224 16.37 -5.46 4.27
C SER A 224 17.11 -6.41 3.31
N LYS A 225 18.03 -7.23 3.81
CA LYS A 225 18.82 -8.19 3.01
C LYS A 225 17.95 -9.25 2.30
N PRO A 226 17.01 -9.96 2.97
CA PRO A 226 16.17 -10.96 2.30
C PRO A 226 15.27 -10.33 1.22
N ALA A 227 14.72 -9.14 1.48
CA ALA A 227 13.89 -8.42 0.51
C ALA A 227 14.69 -8.02 -0.75
N SER A 228 15.89 -7.48 -0.58
CA SER A 228 16.77 -7.12 -1.69
C SER A 228 17.19 -8.32 -2.53
N LEU A 229 17.50 -9.45 -1.88
CA LEU A 229 17.85 -10.69 -2.56
C LEU A 229 16.68 -11.25 -3.37
N LEU A 230 15.47 -11.26 -2.80
CA LEU A 230 14.26 -11.70 -3.50
C LEU A 230 14.01 -10.86 -4.75
N VAL A 231 14.09 -9.53 -4.62
CA VAL A 231 13.89 -8.60 -5.75
C VAL A 231 14.95 -8.83 -6.84
N THR A 232 16.22 -8.94 -6.47
CA THR A 232 17.33 -9.15 -7.41
C THR A 232 17.23 -10.49 -8.15
N ASN A 233 16.77 -11.56 -7.48
CA ASN A 233 16.60 -12.87 -8.10
C ASN A 233 15.37 -12.95 -9.00
N THR A 234 14.37 -12.10 -8.74
CA THR A 234 13.08 -12.10 -9.45
C THR A 234 13.10 -11.22 -10.69
N TYR A 235 13.64 -10.00 -10.59
CA TYR A 235 13.54 -8.99 -11.64
C TYR A 235 14.89 -8.67 -12.30
N ASP A 236 14.93 -8.74 -13.63
CA ASP A 236 16.11 -8.45 -14.44
C ASP A 236 16.47 -6.95 -14.40
N ASP A 237 15.48 -6.08 -14.16
CA ASP A 237 15.66 -4.64 -13.99
C ASP A 237 15.62 -4.19 -12.52
N ALA A 238 15.94 -5.10 -11.59
CA ALA A 238 15.97 -4.83 -10.14
C ALA A 238 16.83 -3.61 -9.77
N SER A 239 17.91 -3.34 -10.51
CA SER A 239 18.77 -2.18 -10.30
C SER A 239 18.08 -0.82 -10.51
N LYS A 240 16.91 -0.80 -11.19
CA LYS A 240 16.09 0.41 -11.38
C LYS A 240 15.11 0.64 -10.23
N ILE A 241 14.97 -0.29 -9.30
CA ILE A 241 14.07 -0.19 -8.16
C ILE A 241 14.76 0.66 -7.07
N PRO A 242 14.17 1.78 -6.66
CA PRO A 242 14.79 2.62 -5.64
C PRO A 242 14.77 1.93 -4.27
N GLN A 243 15.78 2.20 -3.44
CA GLN A 243 15.99 1.56 -2.14
C GLN A 243 14.75 1.59 -1.25
N TYR A 244 14.04 2.73 -1.20
CA TYR A 244 12.83 2.90 -0.38
C TYR A 244 11.68 1.96 -0.79
N ALA A 245 11.70 1.42 -2.00
CA ALA A 245 10.63 0.60 -2.54
C ALA A 245 10.94 -0.90 -2.54
N ILE A 246 12.18 -1.31 -2.26
CA ILE A 246 12.60 -2.73 -2.30
C ILE A 246 11.70 -3.60 -1.41
N GLY A 247 11.47 -3.18 -0.15
CA GLY A 247 10.60 -3.91 0.77
C GLY A 247 9.16 -4.03 0.25
N SER A 248 8.64 -2.97 -0.37
CA SER A 248 7.28 -2.97 -0.94
C SER A 248 7.15 -3.89 -2.14
N VAL A 249 8.15 -3.89 -3.03
CA VAL A 249 8.18 -4.80 -4.17
C VAL A 249 8.33 -6.24 -3.69
N ALA A 250 9.19 -6.50 -2.72
CA ALA A 250 9.38 -7.83 -2.17
C ALA A 250 8.09 -8.39 -1.56
N ALA A 251 7.42 -7.61 -0.70
CA ALA A 251 6.15 -7.98 -0.10
C ALA A 251 5.07 -8.25 -1.16
N ALA A 252 4.89 -7.32 -2.11
CA ALA A 252 3.93 -7.51 -3.20
C ALA A 252 4.24 -8.74 -4.07
N THR A 253 5.53 -9.07 -4.27
CA THR A 253 5.94 -10.27 -5.02
C THR A 253 5.63 -11.55 -4.24
N GLN A 254 5.87 -11.58 -2.93
CA GLN A 254 5.57 -12.73 -2.08
C GLN A 254 4.07 -13.00 -1.95
N GLU A 255 3.26 -11.95 -1.96
CA GLU A 255 1.79 -12.02 -1.92
C GLU A 255 1.17 -12.30 -3.31
N ASN A 256 1.97 -12.58 -4.33
CA ASN A 256 1.55 -12.78 -5.73
C ASN A 256 0.76 -11.59 -6.32
N ILE A 257 1.01 -10.37 -5.84
CA ILE A 257 0.31 -9.15 -6.26
C ILE A 257 0.86 -8.63 -7.59
N VAL A 258 2.16 -8.79 -7.85
CA VAL A 258 2.80 -8.23 -9.04
C VAL A 258 2.40 -9.03 -10.28
N VAL A 259 1.86 -8.32 -11.29
CA VAL A 259 1.52 -8.88 -12.60
C VAL A 259 2.35 -8.20 -13.68
N ASN A 260 3.25 -8.94 -14.32
CA ASN A 260 4.19 -8.41 -15.31
C ASN A 260 3.87 -8.95 -16.70
N TYR A 261 3.61 -8.04 -17.63
CA TYR A 261 3.32 -8.35 -19.03
C TYR A 261 4.25 -7.57 -19.96
N PRO A 262 4.77 -8.19 -21.04
CA PRO A 262 4.68 -9.63 -21.35
C PRO A 262 5.72 -10.48 -20.61
N ASN A 263 6.77 -9.85 -20.05
CA ASN A 263 7.87 -10.55 -19.40
C ASN A 263 7.73 -10.50 -17.87
N LEU A 264 7.55 -11.66 -17.25
CA LEU A 264 7.45 -11.85 -15.80
C LEU A 264 8.60 -11.24 -15.00
N ARG A 265 9.81 -11.22 -15.57
CA ARG A 265 11.04 -10.79 -14.88
C ARG A 265 11.35 -9.31 -15.08
N VAL A 266 10.48 -8.52 -15.72
CA VAL A 266 10.74 -7.09 -15.93
C VAL A 266 9.64 -6.26 -15.26
N LEU A 267 10.01 -5.53 -14.22
CA LEU A 267 9.07 -4.70 -13.47
C LEU A 267 8.77 -3.39 -14.20
N ASN A 268 9.77 -2.69 -14.74
CA ASN A 268 9.68 -1.32 -15.24
C ASN A 268 9.21 -0.30 -14.16
N PRO A 269 9.94 -0.13 -13.05
CA PRO A 269 9.47 0.61 -11.88
C PRO A 269 9.10 2.08 -12.16
N ASN A 270 9.86 2.77 -13.02
CA ASN A 270 9.71 4.20 -13.28
C ASN A 270 8.73 4.55 -14.42
N LYS A 271 8.15 3.53 -15.08
CA LYS A 271 7.19 3.74 -16.17
C LYS A 271 5.83 4.18 -15.59
N PRO A 272 5.13 5.16 -16.22
CA PRO A 272 3.72 5.40 -15.93
C PRO A 272 2.90 4.12 -16.07
N THR A 273 2.15 3.76 -15.02
CA THR A 273 1.30 2.57 -15.05
C THR A 273 0.01 2.84 -15.80
N THR A 274 -0.40 1.90 -16.63
CA THR A 274 -1.61 1.99 -17.46
C THR A 274 -2.84 1.47 -16.72
N ARG A 275 -4.04 1.81 -17.21
CA ARG A 275 -5.31 1.35 -16.64
C ARG A 275 -5.43 -0.18 -16.58
N GLY A 276 -4.91 -0.88 -17.58
CA GLY A 276 -4.85 -2.35 -17.57
C GLY A 276 -3.88 -2.90 -16.52
N GLU A 277 -2.69 -2.29 -16.39
CA GLU A 277 -1.70 -2.67 -15.37
C GLU A 277 -2.21 -2.40 -13.94
N VAL A 278 -2.86 -1.24 -13.71
CA VAL A 278 -3.50 -0.91 -12.43
C VAL A 278 -4.62 -1.90 -12.12
N SER A 279 -5.44 -2.27 -13.11
CA SER A 279 -6.52 -3.24 -12.91
C SER A 279 -5.98 -4.61 -12.49
N ALA A 280 -4.91 -5.08 -13.13
CA ALA A 280 -4.26 -6.32 -12.75
C ALA A 280 -3.70 -6.27 -11.31
N LEU A 281 -3.02 -5.17 -10.97
CA LEU A 281 -2.43 -4.97 -9.64
C LEU A 281 -3.50 -4.91 -8.53
N ILE A 282 -4.58 -4.15 -8.75
CA ILE A 282 -5.68 -4.03 -7.79
C ILE A 282 -6.43 -5.34 -7.64
N TYR A 283 -6.68 -6.06 -8.74
CA TYR A 283 -7.33 -7.37 -8.70
C TYR A 283 -6.51 -8.36 -7.86
N GLN A 284 -5.21 -8.51 -8.15
CA GLN A 284 -4.37 -9.42 -7.38
C GLN A 284 -4.23 -9.00 -5.92
N THR A 285 -4.24 -7.70 -5.64
CA THR A 285 -4.26 -7.22 -4.25
C THR A 285 -5.54 -7.65 -3.53
N LEU A 286 -6.70 -7.54 -4.16
CA LEU A 286 -7.96 -8.02 -3.58
C LEU A 286 -7.97 -9.54 -3.36
N VAL A 287 -7.37 -10.31 -4.27
CA VAL A 287 -7.17 -11.76 -4.10
C VAL A 287 -6.27 -12.03 -2.89
N ALA A 288 -5.10 -11.40 -2.81
CA ALA A 288 -4.16 -11.55 -1.69
C ALA A 288 -4.78 -11.17 -0.34
N LYS A 289 -5.74 -10.24 -0.32
CA LYS A 289 -6.49 -9.85 0.88
C LYS A 289 -7.77 -10.68 1.11
N ASN A 290 -7.98 -11.77 0.37
CA ASN A 290 -9.15 -12.65 0.45
C ASN A 290 -10.49 -11.89 0.30
N LYS A 291 -10.50 -10.82 -0.51
CA LYS A 291 -11.69 -10.01 -0.79
C LYS A 291 -12.44 -10.49 -2.02
N ILE A 292 -11.76 -11.17 -2.94
CA ILE A 292 -12.32 -11.73 -4.17
C ILE A 292 -11.63 -13.05 -4.52
N ASP A 293 -12.28 -13.88 -5.33
CA ASP A 293 -11.71 -15.13 -5.79
C ASP A 293 -10.54 -14.94 -6.78
N PRO A 294 -9.53 -15.83 -6.77
CA PRO A 294 -8.48 -15.83 -7.78
C PRO A 294 -9.04 -16.10 -9.17
N LEU A 295 -8.27 -15.74 -10.21
CA LEU A 295 -8.62 -16.11 -11.58
C LEU A 295 -8.58 -17.63 -11.75
N ALA A 296 -9.51 -18.17 -12.55
CA ALA A 296 -9.48 -19.58 -12.94
C ALA A 296 -8.13 -19.95 -13.56
N GLU A 297 -7.52 -21.04 -13.10
CA GLU A 297 -6.13 -21.40 -13.37
C GLU A 297 -5.80 -21.57 -14.87
N ASN A 298 -6.80 -21.97 -15.66
CA ASN A 298 -6.68 -22.17 -17.10
C ASN A 298 -6.66 -20.86 -17.91
N LEU A 299 -6.94 -19.71 -17.30
CA LEU A 299 -6.89 -18.42 -18.00
C LEU A 299 -5.43 -18.02 -18.30
N PRO A 300 -5.10 -17.64 -19.56
CA PRO A 300 -3.75 -17.23 -19.93
C PRO A 300 -3.19 -16.08 -19.08
N ALA A 301 -4.05 -15.22 -18.51
CA ALA A 301 -3.63 -14.13 -17.64
C ALA A 301 -2.86 -14.61 -16.39
N ASN A 302 -3.11 -15.83 -15.90
CA ASN A 302 -2.38 -16.41 -14.77
C ASN A 302 -0.88 -16.52 -15.01
N GLN A 303 -0.45 -16.65 -16.26
CA GLN A 303 0.97 -16.76 -16.61
C GLN A 303 1.76 -15.46 -16.37
N TYR A 304 1.06 -14.33 -16.18
CA TYR A 304 1.68 -13.02 -15.95
C TYR A 304 1.79 -12.66 -14.47
N ILE A 305 1.22 -13.47 -13.57
CA ILE A 305 1.36 -13.28 -12.13
C ILE A 305 2.75 -13.74 -11.70
N VAL A 306 3.51 -12.84 -11.10
CA VAL A 306 4.85 -13.13 -10.59
C VAL A 306 4.70 -13.91 -9.29
N ARG A 307 5.12 -15.18 -9.31
CA ARG A 307 5.04 -16.08 -8.15
C ARG A 307 6.44 -16.31 -7.58
N SER A 308 6.61 -16.07 -6.28
CA SER A 308 7.86 -16.40 -5.60
C SER A 308 8.03 -17.92 -5.49
N PRO A 309 9.23 -18.49 -5.78
CA PRO A 309 9.48 -19.92 -5.64
C PRO A 309 9.31 -20.45 -4.21
N ILE A 310 9.36 -19.57 -3.20
CA ILE A 310 9.21 -19.95 -1.78
C ILE A 310 7.79 -20.47 -1.49
N ASN A 311 6.76 -19.98 -2.19
CA ASN A 311 5.37 -20.37 -1.94
C ASN A 311 4.97 -21.75 -2.52
N LYS A 312 5.85 -22.44 -3.26
CA LYS A 312 5.54 -23.77 -3.81
C LYS A 312 5.56 -24.90 -2.76
N GLN A 313 6.00 -24.63 -1.53
CA GLN A 313 6.13 -25.65 -0.47
C GLN A 313 4.87 -25.77 0.43
N ASN A 314 3.89 -24.86 0.30
CA ASN A 314 2.69 -24.85 1.16
C ASN A 314 1.41 -25.32 0.44
N VAL A 315 1.55 -25.95 -0.73
CA VAL A 315 0.45 -26.57 -1.48
C VAL A 315 0.85 -28.02 -1.80
N GLN A 316 0.86 -28.86 -0.76
CA GLN A 316 0.72 -30.31 -0.84
C GLN A 316 -0.19 -30.78 0.29
#